data_AF-A0A0B7FR68-F1
#
_entry.id   AF-A0A0B7FR68-F1
#
_cell.length_a   1.000
_cell.length_b   1.000
_cell.length_c   1.000
_cell.angle_alpha   90.00
_cell.angle_beta   90.00
_cell.angle_gamma   90.00
#
_symmetry.space_group_name_H-M   'P 1'
#
loop_
_entity.id
_entity.type
_entity.pdbx_description
1 polymer ?
#
loop_
_entity_poly.entity_id
_entity_poly.type
_entity_poly.pdbx_seq_one_letter_code
_entity_poly.pdbx_strand_id
1 'polypeptide(L)'
;MHIMAALGVYLYPVWAVPRKTIALCILSWQLASFGITIGYHRLWSHKSFTARRPLRAALAIMGALGFQGSIKWWCLRHRLHHRFTDDPIHDPYAATRGLWYAHVGWIFRKPQYERMTLIDKDDLEADPIVQLQHQFYIPIAAFFGLVLPALIAKCWGDALGGYLYGGVIARILIWHCTFMINSLAHWDGLQPYTDEVTARGNLILALFTSGEGNHNYHAFPHDFRNGPCVQDWDPSKWIIWALHRFTPLVTRVRRAREEDVSRARRWMSHVHSLGKDHLPHGWEALSDDDFFDTVAEVRTEHEIAGELQARDYEAWDLRRLNCYVLNERRKVVLIDGWIVDVTKYMSEHPGGTALFGQYSFRPVLGDIPTDAEKNLPQDANWAFNGGMNNHTRTARARMRSLRIARFVE
;
A
#
# COMPACT_ATOMS: atom_id res chain seq x y z
N MET A 1 15.53 11.76 21.56
CA MET A 1 14.14 12.26 21.47
C MET A 1 13.30 11.76 22.64
N HIS A 2 13.10 10.44 22.85
CA HIS A 2 12.30 9.94 23.99
C HIS A 2 12.79 10.43 25.36
N ILE A 3 14.11 10.38 25.62
CA ILE A 3 14.69 10.91 26.87
C ILE A 3 14.40 12.41 27.03
N MET A 4 14.55 13.18 25.95
CA MET A 4 14.28 14.62 25.94
C MET A 4 12.79 14.92 26.18
N ALA A 5 11.88 14.12 25.63
CA ALA A 5 10.45 14.23 25.88
C ALA A 5 10.12 13.93 27.35
N ALA A 6 10.65 12.82 27.90
CA ALA A 6 10.44 12.43 29.29
C ALA A 6 10.98 13.48 30.27
N LEU A 7 12.21 13.97 30.05
CA LEU A 7 12.80 15.05 30.83
C LEU A 7 12.01 16.36 30.67
N GLY A 8 11.56 16.67 29.45
CA GLY A 8 10.75 17.84 29.16
C GLY A 8 9.41 17.83 29.92
N VAL A 9 8.71 16.70 29.97
CA VAL A 9 7.48 16.54 30.76
C VAL A 9 7.78 16.58 32.27
N TYR A 10 8.90 16.00 32.72
CA TYR A 10 9.29 16.05 34.13
C TYR A 10 9.60 17.48 34.60
N LEU A 11 10.39 18.23 33.84
CA LEU A 11 10.80 19.59 34.18
C LEU A 11 9.72 20.63 33.91
N TYR A 12 8.87 20.41 32.91
CA TYR A 12 7.78 21.30 32.54
C TYR A 12 6.49 20.50 32.33
N PRO A 13 5.81 20.13 33.43
CA PRO A 13 4.69 19.19 33.38
C PRO A 13 3.47 19.76 32.69
N VAL A 14 2.66 18.88 32.11
CA VAL A 14 1.52 19.22 31.22
C VAL A 14 0.57 20.25 31.85
N TRP A 15 0.31 20.17 33.15
CA TRP A 15 -0.58 21.09 33.86
C TRP A 15 -0.01 22.51 34.02
N ALA A 16 1.30 22.68 33.91
CA ALA A 16 1.96 23.99 33.95
C ALA A 16 2.05 24.66 32.57
N VAL A 17 1.77 23.91 31.50
CA VAL A 17 1.92 24.40 30.12
C VAL A 17 0.70 25.24 29.71
N PRO A 18 0.91 26.42 29.09
CA PRO A 18 -0.17 27.21 28.52
C PRO A 18 -1.06 26.39 27.57
N ARG A 19 -2.38 26.54 27.69
CA ARG A 19 -3.36 25.84 26.82
C ARG A 19 -3.07 26.07 25.33
N LYS A 20 -2.56 27.25 24.96
CA LYS A 20 -2.15 27.59 23.59
C LYS A 20 -0.99 26.71 23.08
N THR A 21 -0.03 26.40 23.95
CA THR A 21 1.10 25.51 23.63
C THR A 21 0.65 24.05 23.51
N ILE A 22 -0.28 23.60 24.36
CA ILE A 22 -0.89 22.27 24.21
C ILE A 22 -1.66 22.17 22.88
N ALA A 23 -2.44 23.19 22.52
CA ALA A 23 -3.11 23.24 21.22
C ALA A 23 -2.11 23.22 20.06
N LEU A 24 -0.99 23.93 20.17
CA LEU A 24 0.10 23.90 19.19
C LEU A 24 0.75 22.52 19.07
N CYS A 25 0.91 21.79 20.17
CA CYS A 25 1.38 20.41 20.18
C CYS A 25 0.46 19.49 19.38
N ILE A 26 -0.84 19.52 19.69
CA ILE A 26 -1.85 18.73 18.98
C ILE A 26 -1.87 19.11 17.50
N LEU A 27 -1.84 20.40 17.17
CA LEU A 27 -1.81 20.86 15.79
C LEU A 27 -0.56 20.36 15.05
N SER A 28 0.63 20.46 15.65
CA SER A 28 1.88 19.98 15.03
C SER A 28 1.84 18.47 14.80
N TRP A 29 1.33 17.71 15.77
CA TRP A 29 1.13 16.27 15.66
C TRP A 29 0.14 15.91 14.54
N GLN A 30 -1.02 16.57 14.47
CA GLN A 30 -2.03 16.29 13.44
C GLN A 30 -1.56 16.71 12.04
N LEU A 31 -0.86 17.84 11.91
CA LEU A 31 -0.26 18.24 10.63
C LEU A 31 0.78 17.22 10.14
N ALA A 32 1.64 16.73 11.05
CA ALA A 32 2.57 15.65 10.72
C ALA A 32 1.84 14.37 10.32
N SER A 33 0.79 13.99 11.06
CA SER A 33 -0.05 12.83 10.77
C SER A 33 -0.63 12.92 9.36
N PHE A 34 -1.30 14.02 9.02
CA PHE A 34 -1.87 14.22 7.68
C PHE A 34 -0.82 14.30 6.58
N GLY A 35 0.37 14.85 6.87
CA GLY A 35 1.50 14.81 5.94
C GLY A 35 1.93 13.39 5.58
N ILE A 36 1.93 12.48 6.57
CA ILE A 36 2.21 11.06 6.35
C ILE A 36 1.04 10.35 5.66
N THR A 37 -0.18 10.45 6.19
CA THR A 37 -1.33 9.68 5.71
C THR A 37 -1.84 10.15 4.34
N ILE A 38 -2.02 11.45 4.14
CA ILE A 38 -2.51 12.01 2.87
C ILE A 38 -1.36 12.11 1.86
N GLY A 39 -0.20 12.58 2.31
CA GLY A 39 0.97 12.74 1.45
C GLY A 39 1.71 11.44 1.21
N TYR A 40 2.57 11.04 2.15
CA TYR A 40 3.57 9.99 1.92
C TYR A 40 2.92 8.65 1.55
N HIS A 41 1.86 8.29 2.28
CA HIS A 41 1.12 7.06 2.08
C HIS A 41 0.24 7.10 0.82
N ARG A 42 -0.85 7.89 0.84
CA ARG A 42 -1.88 7.82 -0.21
C ARG A 42 -1.48 8.48 -1.53
N LEU A 43 -0.83 9.64 -1.49
CA LEU A 43 -0.44 10.39 -2.70
C LEU A 43 0.79 9.79 -3.38
N TRP A 44 1.90 9.69 -2.66
CA TRP A 44 3.17 9.28 -3.27
C TRP A 44 3.36 7.76 -3.26
N SER A 45 3.08 7.03 -2.18
CA SER A 45 3.31 5.59 -2.19
C SER A 45 2.30 4.82 -3.04
N HIS A 46 1.00 5.09 -2.83
CA HIS A 46 -0.09 4.37 -3.49
C HIS A 46 -0.66 5.00 -4.75
N LYS A 47 -0.29 6.26 -5.05
CA LYS A 47 -0.77 6.97 -6.24
C LYS A 47 -2.32 6.98 -6.32
N SER A 48 -2.98 7.01 -5.16
CA SER A 48 -4.43 6.83 -5.02
C SER A 48 -5.24 8.08 -5.40
N PHE A 49 -4.58 9.24 -5.49
CA PHE A 49 -5.17 10.47 -6.01
C PHE A 49 -4.11 11.34 -6.69
N THR A 50 -4.55 12.32 -7.46
CA THR A 50 -3.68 13.30 -8.13
C THR A 50 -3.88 14.67 -7.51
N ALA A 51 -2.79 15.30 -7.07
CA ALA A 51 -2.78 16.62 -6.46
C ALA A 51 -2.03 17.66 -7.33
N ARG A 52 -2.47 18.92 -7.26
CA ARG A 52 -1.75 20.06 -7.84
C ARG A 52 -0.55 20.46 -6.97
N ARG A 53 0.41 21.17 -7.58
CA ARG A 53 1.68 21.57 -6.96
C ARG A 53 1.54 22.25 -5.58
N PRO A 54 0.60 23.17 -5.33
CA PRO A 54 0.48 23.82 -4.02
C PRO A 54 0.18 22.82 -2.89
N LEU A 55 -0.77 21.90 -3.13
CA LEU A 55 -1.12 20.87 -2.15
C LEU A 55 0.04 19.88 -1.96
N ARG A 56 0.73 19.49 -3.04
CA ARG A 56 1.92 18.63 -2.96
C ARG A 56 3.02 19.27 -2.10
N ALA A 57 3.29 20.57 -2.28
CA ALA A 57 4.29 21.29 -1.50
C ALA A 57 3.90 21.37 -0.02
N ALA A 58 2.62 21.68 0.27
CA ALA A 58 2.11 21.70 1.64
C ALA A 58 2.25 20.32 2.32
N LEU A 59 1.83 19.24 1.64
CA LEU A 59 1.95 17.87 2.14
C LEU A 59 3.41 17.43 2.31
N ALA A 60 4.33 17.90 1.45
CA ALA A 60 5.75 17.60 1.56
C ALA A 60 6.38 18.22 2.81
N ILE A 61 6.01 19.47 3.13
CA ILE A 61 6.41 20.14 4.37
C ILE A 61 5.77 19.43 5.56
N MET A 62 4.44 19.25 5.54
CA MET A 62 3.69 18.57 6.59
C MET A 62 4.27 17.19 6.94
N GLY A 63 4.61 16.36 5.94
CA GLY A 63 5.20 15.05 6.18
C GLY A 63 6.61 15.13 6.77
N ALA A 64 7.39 16.17 6.42
CA ALA A 64 8.72 16.38 7.01
C ALA A 64 8.66 16.69 8.51
N LEU A 65 7.55 17.28 9.03
CA LEU A 65 7.35 17.46 10.48
C LEU A 65 7.37 16.12 11.22
N GLY A 66 7.04 15.01 10.56
CA GLY A 66 6.97 13.68 11.15
C GLY A 66 8.33 13.03 11.45
N PHE A 67 9.45 13.55 10.91
CA PHE A 67 10.79 12.99 11.14
C PHE A 67 10.92 11.49 10.75
N GLN A 68 10.20 11.05 9.72
CA GLN A 68 10.18 9.63 9.28
C GLN A 68 11.01 9.36 8.02
N GLY A 69 12.00 10.21 7.72
CA GLY A 69 12.73 10.21 6.46
C GLY A 69 12.06 11.07 5.38
N SER A 70 12.76 11.25 4.26
CA SER A 70 12.23 11.98 3.10
C SER A 70 11.07 11.22 2.44
N ILE A 71 10.31 11.90 1.58
CA ILE A 71 9.24 11.26 0.80
C ILE A 71 9.82 10.06 0.04
N LYS A 72 10.94 10.26 -0.68
CA LYS A 72 11.61 9.19 -1.44
C LYS A 72 11.99 8.01 -0.53
N TRP A 73 12.62 8.29 0.62
CA TRP A 73 13.07 7.26 1.54
C TRP A 73 11.92 6.45 2.14
N TRP A 74 10.84 7.12 2.51
CA TRP A 74 9.66 6.52 3.13
C TRP A 74 8.86 5.70 2.11
N CYS A 75 8.56 6.29 0.94
CA CYS A 75 7.74 5.63 -0.08
C CYS A 75 8.38 4.36 -0.60
N LEU A 76 9.69 4.33 -0.80
CA LEU A 76 10.38 3.12 -1.27
C LEU A 76 10.28 1.97 -0.27
N ARG A 77 10.47 2.24 1.03
CA ARG A 77 10.31 1.22 2.07
C ARG A 77 8.88 0.77 2.24
N HIS A 78 7.94 1.71 2.17
CA HIS A 78 6.53 1.38 2.29
C HIS A 78 6.02 0.56 1.10
N ARG A 79 6.45 0.89 -0.14
CA ARG A 79 6.20 0.06 -1.32
C ARG A 79 6.84 -1.33 -1.19
N LEU A 80 8.06 -1.42 -0.64
CA LEU A 80 8.72 -2.70 -0.36
C LEU A 80 7.95 -3.54 0.66
N HIS A 81 7.50 -2.92 1.75
CA HIS A 81 6.64 -3.57 2.74
C HIS A 81 5.38 -4.10 2.09
N HIS A 82 4.63 -3.29 1.35
CA HIS A 82 3.42 -3.76 0.66
C HIS A 82 3.68 -4.94 -0.27
N ARG A 83 4.84 -4.97 -0.93
CA ARG A 83 5.24 -6.04 -1.86
C ARG A 83 5.52 -7.37 -1.17
N PHE A 84 6.11 -7.32 0.01
CA PHE A 84 6.59 -8.48 0.76
C PHE A 84 6.03 -8.48 2.17
N THR A 85 4.77 -8.05 2.34
CA THR A 85 4.15 -7.89 3.66
C THR A 85 4.31 -9.19 4.45
N ASP A 86 4.76 -9.09 5.70
CA ASP A 86 4.98 -10.23 6.60
C ASP A 86 6.15 -11.17 6.26
N ASP A 87 6.88 -10.94 5.15
CA ASP A 87 8.11 -11.67 4.85
C ASP A 87 9.20 -11.32 5.89
N PRO A 88 9.73 -12.31 6.64
CA PRO A 88 10.66 -12.03 7.74
C PRO A 88 12.02 -11.49 7.28
N ILE A 89 12.36 -11.61 5.99
CA ILE A 89 13.63 -11.19 5.42
C ILE A 89 13.46 -9.88 4.65
N HIS A 90 12.41 -9.79 3.82
CA HIS A 90 12.25 -8.74 2.83
C HIS A 90 11.35 -7.59 3.28
N ASP A 91 10.43 -7.81 4.24
CA ASP A 91 9.65 -6.75 4.84
C ASP A 91 10.51 -5.93 5.83
N PRO A 92 10.68 -4.61 5.61
CA PRO A 92 11.44 -3.75 6.51
C PRO A 92 11.00 -3.82 7.98
N TYR A 93 9.71 -4.03 8.23
CA TYR A 93 9.12 -4.00 9.56
C TYR A 93 8.16 -5.17 9.79
N ALA A 94 8.52 -6.35 9.25
CA ALA A 94 7.79 -7.61 9.33
C ALA A 94 7.13 -7.86 10.70
N ALA A 95 5.79 -7.92 10.73
CA ALA A 95 5.05 -8.23 11.96
C ALA A 95 5.30 -9.65 12.46
N THR A 96 5.61 -10.58 11.55
CA THR A 96 5.99 -11.99 11.83
C THR A 96 7.23 -12.13 12.69
N ARG A 97 8.08 -11.09 12.77
CA ARG A 97 9.24 -11.06 13.67
C ARG A 97 8.91 -10.63 15.10
N GLY A 98 7.64 -10.43 15.38
CA GLY A 98 7.11 -10.10 16.70
C GLY A 98 6.81 -8.61 16.88
N LEU A 99 5.88 -8.34 17.81
CA LEU A 99 5.31 -7.02 18.06
C LEU A 99 6.37 -5.94 18.32
N TRP A 100 7.39 -6.24 19.14
CA TRP A 100 8.43 -5.27 19.49
C TRP A 100 9.32 -4.91 18.31
N TYR A 101 9.64 -5.91 17.46
CA TYR A 101 10.43 -5.68 16.25
C TYR A 101 9.69 -4.72 15.32
N ALA A 102 8.42 -5.02 15.03
CA ALA A 102 7.59 -4.23 14.13
C ALA A 102 7.28 -2.81 14.67
N HIS A 103 7.16 -2.66 16.00
CA HIS A 103 6.92 -1.36 16.61
C HIS A 103 8.14 -0.45 16.56
N VAL A 104 9.30 -0.89 17.06
CA VAL A 104 10.50 -0.01 17.15
C VAL A 104 11.80 -0.74 16.88
N GLY A 105 11.86 -2.06 17.06
CA GLY A 105 13.09 -2.84 16.96
C GLY A 105 13.75 -2.79 15.58
N TRP A 106 12.98 -2.64 14.50
CA TRP A 106 13.48 -2.55 13.14
C TRP A 106 14.42 -1.35 12.91
N ILE A 107 14.25 -0.25 13.65
CA ILE A 107 15.06 0.98 13.53
C ILE A 107 16.52 0.72 13.95
N PHE A 108 16.72 -0.19 14.91
CA PHE A 108 18.04 -0.48 15.49
C PHE A 108 18.84 -1.50 14.70
N ARG A 109 18.29 -2.02 13.59
CA ARG A 109 19.01 -2.93 12.71
C ARG A 109 19.39 -2.21 11.43
N LYS A 110 20.64 -2.38 10.98
CA LYS A 110 21.06 -1.92 9.66
C LYS A 110 20.39 -2.83 8.61
N PRO A 111 19.43 -2.33 7.83
CA PRO A 111 18.71 -3.18 6.90
C PRO A 111 19.51 -3.37 5.61
N GLN A 112 19.43 -4.57 5.03
CA GLN A 112 19.82 -4.84 3.65
C GLN A 112 18.54 -5.08 2.85
N TYR A 113 18.25 -4.20 1.90
CA TYR A 113 17.04 -4.30 1.08
C TYR A 113 17.40 -4.74 -0.33
N GLU A 114 17.81 -6.01 -0.49
CA GLU A 114 18.21 -6.56 -1.80
C GLU A 114 17.11 -6.40 -2.86
N ARG A 115 15.85 -6.61 -2.44
CA ARG A 115 14.66 -6.47 -3.31
C ARG A 115 14.20 -5.02 -3.53
N MET A 116 14.90 -4.02 -2.99
CA MET A 116 14.57 -2.60 -3.24
C MET A 116 14.69 -2.23 -4.72
N THR A 117 15.55 -2.92 -5.47
CA THR A 117 15.71 -2.73 -6.92
C THR A 117 14.47 -3.12 -7.72
N LEU A 118 13.58 -3.94 -7.15
CA LEU A 118 12.30 -4.34 -7.75
C LEU A 118 11.19 -3.30 -7.55
N ILE A 119 11.43 -2.29 -6.70
CA ILE A 119 10.44 -1.28 -6.35
C ILE A 119 10.52 -0.11 -7.33
N ASP A 120 9.39 0.17 -7.99
CA ASP A 120 9.23 1.35 -8.84
C ASP A 120 9.56 2.61 -8.04
N LYS A 121 10.40 3.46 -8.63
CA LYS A 121 10.86 4.73 -8.05
C LYS A 121 10.82 5.89 -9.03
N ASP A 122 10.48 5.64 -10.30
CA ASP A 122 10.67 6.59 -11.39
C ASP A 122 9.78 7.83 -11.19
N ASP A 123 8.56 7.63 -10.68
CA ASP A 123 7.64 8.71 -10.35
C ASP A 123 8.16 9.63 -9.23
N LEU A 124 8.92 9.08 -8.28
CA LEU A 124 9.53 9.83 -7.18
C LEU A 124 10.77 10.59 -7.67
N GLU A 125 11.53 10.00 -8.60
CA GLU A 125 12.70 10.61 -9.23
C GLU A 125 12.30 11.74 -10.18
N ALA A 126 11.17 11.61 -10.87
CA ALA A 126 10.64 12.61 -11.78
C ALA A 126 9.91 13.78 -11.09
N ASP A 127 9.50 13.67 -9.81
CA ASP A 127 8.79 14.73 -9.08
C ASP A 127 9.76 15.76 -8.47
N PRO A 128 9.81 17.02 -8.97
CA PRO A 128 10.71 18.04 -8.43
C PRO A 128 10.46 18.38 -6.95
N ILE A 129 9.21 18.24 -6.46
CA ILE A 129 8.89 18.50 -5.05
C ILE A 129 9.52 17.42 -4.17
N VAL A 130 9.46 16.16 -4.61
CA VAL A 130 10.08 15.03 -3.91
C VAL A 130 11.59 15.17 -3.92
N GLN A 131 12.19 15.52 -5.06
CA GLN A 131 13.64 15.72 -5.15
C GLN A 131 14.13 16.86 -4.26
N LEU A 132 13.46 18.02 -4.30
CA LEU A 132 13.78 19.16 -3.44
C LEU A 132 13.65 18.79 -1.96
N GLN A 133 12.53 18.16 -1.58
CA GLN A 133 12.31 17.75 -0.21
C GLN A 133 13.32 16.71 0.25
N HIS A 134 13.76 15.80 -0.63
CA HIS A 134 14.78 14.81 -0.30
C HIS A 134 16.15 15.45 -0.08
N GLN A 135 16.55 16.39 -0.95
CA GLN A 135 17.81 17.11 -0.85
C GLN A 135 17.88 17.98 0.41
N PHE A 136 16.79 18.68 0.74
CA PHE A 136 16.70 19.59 1.88
C PHE A 136 15.93 19.00 3.07
N TYR A 137 15.89 17.67 3.18
CA TYR A 137 15.04 17.00 4.17
C TYR A 137 15.34 17.45 5.60
N ILE A 138 16.62 17.37 6.00
CA ILE A 138 17.07 17.68 7.35
C ILE A 138 16.73 19.14 7.73
N PRO A 139 17.09 20.18 6.94
CA PRO A 139 16.75 21.55 7.30
C PRO A 139 15.24 21.81 7.30
N ILE A 140 14.46 21.24 6.36
CA ILE A 140 13.00 21.38 6.36
C ILE A 140 12.40 20.76 7.63
N ALA A 141 12.78 19.53 7.94
CA ALA A 141 12.30 18.82 9.13
C ALA A 141 12.69 19.56 10.42
N ALA A 142 13.95 19.95 10.57
CA ALA A 142 14.43 20.68 11.74
C ALA A 142 13.71 22.03 11.92
N PHE A 143 13.57 22.81 10.84
CA PHE A 143 12.93 24.12 10.92
C PHE A 143 11.44 24.01 11.23
N PHE A 144 10.67 23.36 10.36
CA PHE A 144 9.22 23.28 10.54
C PHE A 144 8.84 22.40 11.73
N GLY A 145 9.70 21.45 12.08
CA GLY A 145 9.40 20.49 13.11
C GLY A 145 9.83 20.89 14.52
N LEU A 146 10.95 21.60 14.69
CA LEU A 146 11.45 21.94 16.02
C LEU A 146 11.51 23.45 16.24
N VAL A 147 12.03 24.19 15.28
CA VAL A 147 12.25 25.64 15.41
C VAL A 147 10.94 26.42 15.33
N LEU A 148 10.12 26.15 14.31
CA LEU A 148 8.89 26.90 14.06
C LEU A 148 7.88 26.82 15.22
N PRO A 149 7.62 25.65 15.84
CA PRO A 149 6.77 25.61 17.03
C PRO A 149 7.27 26.48 18.19
N ALA A 150 8.59 26.54 18.41
CA ALA A 150 9.20 27.41 19.42
C ALA A 150 9.00 28.90 19.08
N LEU A 151 9.18 29.27 17.81
CA LEU A 151 8.96 30.64 17.34
C LEU A 151 7.50 31.07 17.48
N ILE A 152 6.55 30.19 17.14
CA ILE A 152 5.12 30.45 17.30
C ILE A 152 4.79 30.63 18.79
N ALA A 153 5.27 29.75 19.66
CA ALA A 153 4.97 29.84 21.09
C ALA A 153 5.65 31.02 21.79
N LYS A 154 6.76 31.51 21.24
CA LYS A 154 7.39 32.77 21.68
C LYS A 154 6.42 33.96 21.61
N CYS A 155 5.47 33.96 20.67
CA CYS A 155 4.46 35.03 20.56
C CYS A 155 3.54 35.15 21.79
N TRP A 156 3.50 34.14 22.66
CA TRP A 156 2.83 34.21 23.97
C TRP A 156 3.77 33.90 25.14
N GLY A 157 5.08 34.07 24.95
CA GLY A 157 6.08 33.96 26.00
C GLY A 157 6.55 32.54 26.35
N ASP A 158 6.18 31.51 25.59
CA ASP A 158 6.45 30.10 25.93
C ASP A 158 7.29 29.38 24.86
N ALA A 159 8.40 29.99 24.45
CA ALA A 159 9.27 29.42 23.40
C ALA A 159 9.79 28.01 23.77
N LEU A 160 10.14 27.80 25.04
CA LEU A 160 10.59 26.49 25.55
C LEU A 160 9.47 25.45 25.47
N GLY A 161 8.25 25.79 25.90
CA GLY A 161 7.09 24.91 25.75
C GLY A 161 6.77 24.60 24.29
N GLY A 162 6.87 25.59 23.39
CA GLY A 162 6.73 25.39 21.95
C GLY A 162 7.74 24.38 21.39
N TYR A 163 9.01 24.47 21.81
CA TYR A 163 10.05 23.50 21.43
C TYR A 163 9.77 22.10 22.02
N LEU A 164 9.51 22.00 23.33
CA LEU A 164 9.33 20.71 23.99
C LEU A 164 8.04 20.01 23.57
N TYR A 165 6.90 20.70 23.62
CA TYR A 165 5.59 20.12 23.31
C TYR A 165 5.31 20.16 21.82
N GLY A 166 5.34 21.35 21.23
CA GLY A 166 5.11 21.57 19.80
C GLY A 166 6.18 20.95 18.91
N GLY A 167 7.41 20.78 19.41
CA GLY A 167 8.55 20.21 18.69
C GLY A 167 8.84 18.75 19.04
N VAL A 168 9.21 18.45 20.28
CA VAL A 168 9.73 17.11 20.64
C VAL A 168 8.59 16.11 20.89
N ILE A 169 7.63 16.42 21.75
CA ILE A 169 6.55 15.50 22.15
C ILE A 169 5.65 15.17 20.96
N ALA A 170 5.28 16.16 20.14
CA ALA A 170 4.51 15.92 18.92
C ALA A 170 5.16 14.88 17.97
N ARG A 171 6.50 14.75 17.96
CA ARG A 171 7.24 13.75 17.14
C ARG A 171 7.12 12.37 17.74
N ILE A 172 7.22 12.25 19.06
CA ILE A 172 6.99 11.00 19.76
C ILE A 172 5.56 10.49 19.50
N LEU A 173 4.56 11.38 19.56
CA LEU A 173 3.17 11.02 19.29
C LEU A 173 2.99 10.45 17.87
N ILE A 174 3.43 11.17 16.83
CA ILE A 174 3.32 10.66 15.45
C ILE A 174 4.14 9.38 15.23
N TRP A 175 5.34 9.27 15.80
CA TRP A 175 6.15 8.06 15.66
C TRP A 175 5.41 6.84 16.20
N HIS A 176 4.89 6.91 17.42
CA HIS A 176 4.15 5.79 17.99
C HIS A 176 2.85 5.51 17.24
N CYS A 177 2.15 6.53 16.73
CA CYS A 177 0.98 6.31 15.86
C CYS A 177 1.35 5.52 14.59
N THR A 178 2.45 5.88 13.92
CA THR A 178 2.93 5.13 12.75
C THR A 178 3.40 3.72 13.11
N PHE A 179 4.13 3.57 14.22
CA PHE A 179 4.64 2.29 14.67
C PHE A 179 3.52 1.34 15.08
N MET A 180 2.42 1.85 15.64
CA MET A 180 1.21 1.05 15.93
C MET A 180 0.62 0.41 14.68
N ILE A 181 0.72 1.06 13.51
CA ILE A 181 0.25 0.47 12.25
C ILE A 181 1.10 -0.74 11.88
N ASN A 182 2.42 -0.63 11.94
CA ASN A 182 3.30 -1.77 11.64
C ASN A 182 3.15 -2.93 12.64
N SER A 183 2.69 -2.64 13.87
CA SER A 183 2.70 -3.60 14.98
C SER A 183 1.30 -4.02 15.40
N LEU A 184 0.58 -3.19 16.15
CA LEU A 184 -0.74 -3.51 16.69
C LEU A 184 -1.77 -3.79 15.60
N ALA A 185 -1.71 -3.09 14.46
CA ALA A 185 -2.61 -3.36 13.35
C ALA A 185 -2.32 -4.70 12.64
N HIS A 186 -1.25 -5.41 12.99
CA HIS A 186 -0.97 -6.78 12.56
C HIS A 186 -1.17 -7.83 13.67
N TRP A 187 -1.57 -7.39 14.87
CA TRP A 187 -1.68 -8.26 16.04
C TRP A 187 -3.13 -8.52 16.46
N ASP A 188 -3.96 -7.48 16.50
CA ASP A 188 -5.34 -7.57 16.99
C ASP A 188 -6.31 -6.69 16.19
N GLY A 189 -7.47 -7.26 15.83
CA GLY A 189 -8.51 -6.58 15.06
C GLY A 189 -9.27 -7.50 14.09
N LEU A 190 -10.03 -6.88 13.19
CA LEU A 190 -10.90 -7.55 12.21
C LEU A 190 -10.20 -7.74 10.86
N GLN A 191 -10.48 -8.85 10.17
CA GLN A 191 -9.99 -9.11 8.81
C GLN A 191 -11.15 -9.31 7.80
N PRO A 192 -11.96 -8.26 7.54
CA PRO A 192 -13.14 -8.39 6.68
C PRO A 192 -12.85 -8.48 5.17
N TYR A 193 -11.60 -8.29 4.71
CA TYR A 193 -11.24 -8.25 3.30
C TYR A 193 -10.23 -9.33 2.88
N THR A 194 -9.24 -9.64 3.72
CA THR A 194 -8.26 -10.70 3.43
C THR A 194 -7.62 -11.23 4.70
N ASP A 195 -7.25 -12.51 4.69
CA ASP A 195 -6.41 -13.19 5.68
C ASP A 195 -5.04 -13.61 5.13
N GLU A 196 -4.71 -13.22 3.88
CA GLU A 196 -3.41 -13.53 3.23
C GLU A 196 -2.23 -12.81 3.87
N VAL A 197 -2.51 -11.75 4.64
CA VAL A 197 -1.56 -10.99 5.44
C VAL A 197 -2.14 -10.77 6.82
N THR A 198 -1.28 -10.52 7.80
CA THR A 198 -1.66 -10.34 9.20
C THR A 198 -2.34 -9.00 9.49
N ALA A 199 -2.41 -8.08 8.52
CA ALA A 199 -3.04 -6.76 8.67
C ALA A 199 -4.51 -6.86 9.07
N ARG A 200 -4.92 -6.10 10.09
CA ARG A 200 -6.25 -6.09 10.72
C ARG A 200 -6.78 -4.68 10.91
N GLY A 201 -8.10 -4.53 10.81
CA GLY A 201 -8.81 -3.29 11.12
C GLY A 201 -9.12 -3.16 12.61
N ASN A 202 -8.80 -2.01 13.22
CA ASN A 202 -9.12 -1.70 14.60
C ASN A 202 -9.53 -0.23 14.75
N LEU A 203 -10.74 0.03 15.25
CA LEU A 203 -11.29 1.38 15.39
C LEU A 203 -10.46 2.25 16.34
N ILE A 204 -9.97 1.70 17.45
CA ILE A 204 -9.15 2.44 18.41
C ILE A 204 -7.85 2.88 17.73
N LEU A 205 -7.22 1.99 16.97
CA LEU A 205 -6.05 2.36 16.19
C LEU A 205 -6.40 3.42 15.15
N ALA A 206 -7.52 3.30 14.44
CA ALA A 206 -7.95 4.27 13.44
C ALA A 206 -8.12 5.68 14.04
N LEU A 207 -8.62 5.79 15.28
CA LEU A 207 -8.73 7.06 16.00
C LEU A 207 -7.37 7.73 16.22
N PHE A 208 -6.37 6.98 16.69
CA PHE A 208 -5.02 7.50 16.93
C PHE A 208 -4.25 7.78 15.64
N THR A 209 -4.49 7.00 14.59
CA THR A 209 -3.69 7.05 13.35
C THR A 209 -4.37 7.77 12.20
N SER A 210 -5.39 8.58 12.50
CA SER A 210 -6.12 9.37 11.49
C SER A 210 -6.67 8.53 10.32
N GLY A 211 -7.13 7.32 10.64
CA GLY A 211 -7.79 6.38 9.74
C GLY A 211 -6.95 5.18 9.31
N GLU A 212 -5.64 5.19 9.55
CA GLU A 212 -4.74 4.13 9.08
C GLU A 212 -4.91 2.79 9.81
N GLY A 213 -5.58 2.81 10.96
CA GLY A 213 -5.91 1.60 11.73
C GLY A 213 -6.98 0.72 11.09
N ASN A 214 -7.64 1.14 10.01
CA ASN A 214 -8.49 0.28 9.19
C ASN A 214 -7.65 -0.65 8.27
N HIS A 215 -6.59 -1.22 8.83
CA HIS A 215 -5.40 -1.66 8.10
C HIS A 215 -5.65 -2.88 7.19
N ASN A 216 -6.66 -3.71 7.47
CA ASN A 216 -7.02 -4.81 6.59
C ASN A 216 -7.48 -4.35 5.19
N TYR A 217 -7.95 -3.10 5.05
CA TYR A 217 -8.32 -2.53 3.74
C TYR A 217 -7.10 -2.23 2.85
N HIS A 218 -5.87 -2.37 3.36
CA HIS A 218 -4.65 -2.39 2.54
C HIS A 218 -4.65 -3.51 1.49
N ALA A 219 -5.59 -4.46 1.54
CA ALA A 219 -5.93 -5.34 0.43
C ALA A 219 -6.26 -4.60 -0.88
N PHE A 220 -6.67 -3.33 -0.79
CA PHE A 220 -7.00 -2.45 -1.91
C PHE A 220 -6.13 -1.18 -1.91
N PRO A 221 -4.81 -1.31 -2.10
CA PRO A 221 -3.86 -0.21 -1.82
C PRO A 221 -4.04 1.01 -2.72
N HIS A 222 -4.69 0.89 -3.88
CA HIS A 222 -4.93 2.02 -4.78
C HIS A 222 -6.17 2.84 -4.46
N ASP A 223 -7.01 2.39 -3.53
CA ASP A 223 -8.13 3.20 -3.05
C ASP A 223 -7.60 4.36 -2.21
N PHE A 224 -8.12 5.57 -2.42
CA PHE A 224 -7.72 6.73 -1.62
C PHE A 224 -8.22 6.65 -0.17
N ARG A 225 -9.14 5.73 0.12
CA ARG A 225 -9.70 5.45 1.44
C ARG A 225 -8.91 4.33 2.09
N ASN A 226 -8.78 4.36 3.42
CA ASN A 226 -8.34 3.18 4.17
C ASN A 226 -9.52 2.40 4.76
N GLY A 227 -10.75 2.71 4.34
CA GLY A 227 -11.98 2.00 4.72
C GLY A 227 -13.13 2.48 3.83
N PRO A 228 -13.87 1.57 3.16
CA PRO A 228 -14.81 1.94 2.11
C PRO A 228 -16.11 2.53 2.66
N CYS A 229 -16.48 2.24 3.92
CA CYS A 229 -17.69 2.78 4.52
C CYS A 229 -17.51 4.26 4.85
N VAL A 230 -18.61 5.02 4.76
CA VAL A 230 -18.62 6.44 5.16
C VAL A 230 -18.35 6.58 6.66
N GLN A 231 -18.82 5.61 7.45
CA GLN A 231 -18.71 5.57 8.92
C GLN A 231 -17.32 5.14 9.39
N ASP A 232 -16.51 4.51 8.54
CA ASP A 232 -15.13 4.15 8.88
C ASP A 232 -14.39 5.45 9.21
N TRP A 233 -13.94 5.58 10.46
CA TRP A 233 -13.19 6.73 10.91
C TRP A 233 -11.91 6.86 10.08
N ASP A 234 -11.89 7.84 9.19
CA ASP A 234 -10.77 8.14 8.32
C ASP A 234 -10.81 9.62 7.93
N PRO A 235 -10.32 10.52 8.81
CA PRO A 235 -10.25 11.94 8.52
C PRO A 235 -9.44 12.26 7.27
N SER A 236 -8.42 11.45 6.96
CA SER A 236 -7.60 11.60 5.76
C SER A 236 -8.44 11.41 4.48
N LYS A 237 -9.34 10.41 4.45
CA LYS A 237 -10.34 10.21 3.38
C LYS A 237 -11.24 11.43 3.25
N TRP A 238 -11.78 11.95 4.35
CA TRP A 238 -12.71 13.08 4.29
C TRP A 238 -12.03 14.36 3.80
N ILE A 239 -10.78 14.61 4.21
CA ILE A 239 -9.98 15.75 3.72
C ILE A 239 -9.72 15.61 2.22
N ILE A 240 -9.25 14.45 1.75
CA ILE A 240 -9.01 14.22 0.31
C ILE A 240 -10.30 14.39 -0.49
N TRP A 241 -11.42 13.83 -0.01
CA TRP A 241 -12.72 13.95 -0.64
C TRP A 241 -13.20 15.40 -0.71
N ALA A 242 -13.09 16.16 0.38
CA ALA A 242 -13.49 17.57 0.42
C ALA A 242 -12.63 18.40 -0.54
N LEU A 243 -11.31 18.20 -0.54
CA LEU A 243 -10.40 18.87 -1.46
C LEU A 243 -10.73 18.54 -2.92
N HIS A 244 -11.10 17.30 -3.22
CA HIS A 244 -11.52 16.89 -4.56
C HIS A 244 -12.86 17.51 -4.98
N ARG A 245 -13.81 17.61 -4.05
CA ARG A 245 -15.18 18.07 -4.34
C ARG A 245 -15.29 19.58 -4.47
N PHE A 246 -14.57 20.32 -3.62
CA PHE A 246 -14.75 21.75 -3.43
C PHE A 246 -13.58 22.60 -3.92
N THR A 247 -12.46 22.00 -4.33
CA THR A 247 -11.29 22.74 -4.81
C THR A 247 -10.69 22.08 -6.05
N PRO A 248 -9.90 22.80 -6.84
CA PRO A 248 -9.17 22.19 -7.94
C PRO A 248 -7.85 21.51 -7.50
N LEU A 249 -7.56 21.47 -6.19
CA LEU A 249 -6.29 20.97 -5.66
C LEU A 249 -6.12 19.45 -5.81
N VAL A 250 -7.22 18.69 -5.76
CA VAL A 250 -7.24 17.25 -6.03
C VAL A 250 -8.05 17.01 -7.29
N THR A 251 -7.39 16.61 -8.37
CA THR A 251 -8.02 16.50 -9.70
C THR A 251 -8.64 15.14 -9.97
N ARG A 252 -8.12 14.08 -9.35
CA ARG A 252 -8.61 12.71 -9.54
C ARG A 252 -8.42 11.93 -8.24
N VAL A 253 -9.38 11.07 -7.92
CA VAL A 253 -9.28 10.04 -6.87
C VAL A 253 -9.51 8.66 -7.50
N ARG A 254 -8.86 7.64 -6.95
CA ARG A 254 -9.02 6.23 -7.34
C ARG A 254 -9.78 5.49 -6.25
N ARG A 255 -10.65 4.56 -6.63
CA ARG A 255 -11.40 3.70 -5.72
C ARG A 255 -11.29 2.26 -6.18
N ALA A 256 -11.27 1.34 -5.24
CA ALA A 256 -11.48 -0.06 -5.55
C ALA A 256 -12.87 -0.26 -6.16
N ARG A 257 -13.01 -1.27 -7.02
CA ARG A 257 -14.31 -1.63 -7.58
C ARG A 257 -15.17 -2.21 -6.48
N GLU A 258 -16.43 -1.79 -6.40
CA GLU A 258 -17.33 -2.26 -5.36
C GLU A 258 -17.56 -3.78 -5.44
N GLU A 259 -17.51 -4.34 -6.65
CA GLU A 259 -17.57 -5.79 -6.91
C GLU A 259 -16.40 -6.53 -6.25
N ASP A 260 -15.17 -6.00 -6.35
CA ASP A 260 -13.98 -6.62 -5.77
C ASP A 260 -14.02 -6.55 -4.23
N VAL A 261 -14.44 -5.41 -3.69
CA VAL A 261 -14.60 -5.21 -2.23
C VAL A 261 -15.70 -6.12 -1.68
N SER A 262 -16.84 -6.22 -2.37
CA SER A 262 -17.96 -7.07 -1.96
C SER A 262 -17.60 -8.55 -2.04
N ARG A 263 -16.87 -8.96 -3.08
CA ARG A 263 -16.37 -10.33 -3.23
C ARG A 263 -15.43 -10.72 -2.10
N ALA A 264 -14.46 -9.85 -1.79
CA ALA A 264 -13.53 -10.06 -0.68
C ALA A 264 -14.25 -10.23 0.66
N ARG A 265 -15.26 -9.38 0.94
CA ARG A 265 -16.10 -9.51 2.14
C ARG A 265 -16.90 -10.80 2.18
N ARG A 266 -17.56 -11.18 1.07
CA ARG A 266 -18.32 -12.44 1.01
C ARG A 266 -17.41 -13.64 1.27
N TRP A 267 -16.23 -13.64 0.67
CA TRP A 267 -15.22 -14.66 0.90
C TRP A 267 -14.83 -14.74 2.38
N MET A 268 -14.45 -13.63 3.01
CA MET A 268 -14.06 -13.63 4.42
C MET A 268 -15.21 -14.02 5.36
N SER A 269 -16.44 -13.59 5.07
CA SER A 269 -17.63 -14.04 5.81
C SER A 269 -17.86 -15.55 5.68
N HIS A 270 -17.65 -16.12 4.49
CA HIS A 270 -17.74 -17.56 4.27
C HIS A 270 -16.67 -18.32 5.08
N VAL A 271 -15.40 -17.90 5.00
CA VAL A 271 -14.29 -18.47 5.78
C VAL A 271 -14.59 -18.42 7.28
N HIS A 272 -15.07 -17.30 7.81
CA HIS A 272 -15.44 -17.20 9.22
C HIS A 272 -16.62 -18.09 9.61
N SER A 273 -17.58 -18.30 8.71
CA SER A 273 -18.77 -19.12 8.97
C SER A 273 -18.46 -20.63 9.06
N LEU A 274 -17.41 -21.10 8.40
CA LEU A 274 -16.98 -22.49 8.46
C LEU A 274 -16.35 -22.88 9.81
N GLY A 275 -15.92 -21.90 10.61
CA GLY A 275 -15.19 -22.14 11.86
C GLY A 275 -13.78 -22.71 11.61
N LYS A 276 -12.86 -22.51 12.55
CA LYS A 276 -11.48 -23.04 12.43
C LYS A 276 -11.38 -24.57 12.55
N ASP A 277 -12.45 -25.24 13.00
CA ASP A 277 -12.43 -26.64 13.46
C ASP A 277 -13.11 -27.63 12.51
N HIS A 278 -13.47 -27.26 11.28
CA HIS A 278 -14.13 -28.15 10.31
C HIS A 278 -13.26 -28.40 9.06
N LEU A 279 -11.96 -28.57 9.28
CA LEU A 279 -11.02 -29.08 8.29
C LEU A 279 -11.00 -30.62 8.39
N PRO A 280 -11.23 -31.38 7.31
CA PRO A 280 -11.32 -32.84 7.38
C PRO A 280 -10.01 -33.49 7.86
N HIS A 281 -10.10 -34.59 8.64
CA HIS A 281 -8.95 -35.35 9.13
C HIS A 281 -8.10 -35.92 7.97
N GLY A 282 -6.79 -35.63 7.96
CA GLY A 282 -5.85 -35.97 6.88
C GLY A 282 -5.10 -34.77 6.26
N TRP A 283 -5.27 -33.57 6.82
CA TRP A 283 -4.77 -32.27 6.33
C TRP A 283 -3.24 -32.05 6.42
N GLU A 284 -2.50 -32.89 7.14
CA GLU A 284 -1.05 -32.73 7.34
C GLU A 284 -0.20 -33.14 6.13
N ALA A 285 -0.82 -33.73 5.09
CA ALA A 285 -0.13 -34.32 3.94
C ALA A 285 -0.31 -33.54 2.62
N LEU A 286 -1.01 -32.41 2.62
CA LEU A 286 -1.24 -31.57 1.42
C LEU A 286 -0.49 -30.24 1.55
N SER A 287 0.05 -29.74 0.43
CA SER A 287 0.62 -28.39 0.39
C SER A 287 -0.50 -27.36 0.55
N ASP A 288 -0.23 -26.22 1.19
CA ASP A 288 -1.25 -25.17 1.42
C ASP A 288 -1.92 -24.73 0.10
N ASP A 289 -1.20 -24.78 -1.04
CA ASP A 289 -1.72 -24.43 -2.36
C ASP A 289 -2.75 -25.45 -2.90
N ASP A 290 -2.54 -26.76 -2.70
CA ASP A 290 -3.45 -27.82 -3.18
C ASP A 290 -4.75 -27.90 -2.35
N PHE A 291 -4.67 -27.54 -1.06
CA PHE A 291 -5.82 -27.54 -0.14
C PHE A 291 -6.83 -26.43 -0.49
N PHE A 292 -6.34 -25.22 -0.78
CA PHE A 292 -7.19 -24.09 -1.12
C PHE A 292 -7.76 -24.19 -2.53
N ASP A 293 -7.03 -24.74 -3.51
CA ASP A 293 -7.61 -25.00 -4.83
C ASP A 293 -8.73 -26.06 -4.73
N THR A 294 -8.57 -27.15 -3.96
CA THR A 294 -9.61 -28.19 -3.88
C THR A 294 -10.89 -27.75 -3.13
N VAL A 295 -10.77 -27.01 -2.02
CA VAL A 295 -11.95 -26.59 -1.23
C VAL A 295 -12.60 -25.33 -1.81
N ALA A 296 -11.82 -24.43 -2.44
CA ALA A 296 -12.36 -23.31 -3.19
C ALA A 296 -12.94 -23.74 -4.56
N GLU A 297 -12.43 -24.80 -5.19
CA GLU A 297 -13.07 -25.38 -6.37
C GLU A 297 -14.43 -25.99 -5.99
N VAL A 298 -14.51 -26.85 -4.97
CA VAL A 298 -15.71 -27.68 -4.74
C VAL A 298 -16.99 -26.91 -4.34
N ARG A 299 -16.91 -25.67 -3.81
CA ARG A 299 -18.13 -24.89 -3.47
C ARG A 299 -18.18 -23.49 -4.04
N THR A 300 -17.04 -22.82 -4.23
CA THR A 300 -17.02 -21.57 -4.98
C THR A 300 -17.15 -21.80 -6.48
N GLU A 301 -16.86 -22.98 -7.05
CA GLU A 301 -17.37 -23.27 -8.41
C GLU A 301 -18.90 -23.31 -8.43
N HIS A 302 -19.60 -23.78 -7.39
CA HIS A 302 -21.06 -23.82 -7.47
C HIS A 302 -21.74 -22.43 -7.40
N GLU A 303 -21.13 -21.44 -6.74
CA GLU A 303 -21.67 -20.07 -6.66
C GLU A 303 -20.97 -19.05 -7.60
N ILE A 304 -19.69 -19.27 -7.97
CA ILE A 304 -18.93 -18.43 -8.92
C ILE A 304 -18.98 -19.02 -10.34
N ALA A 305 -19.09 -20.34 -10.54
CA ALA A 305 -19.30 -20.92 -11.88
C ALA A 305 -20.74 -20.69 -12.40
N GLY A 306 -21.62 -20.11 -11.59
CA GLY A 306 -22.86 -19.49 -12.09
C GLY A 306 -22.60 -18.26 -12.97
N GLU A 307 -21.49 -17.54 -12.80
CA GLU A 307 -21.13 -16.34 -13.58
C GLU A 307 -19.85 -16.50 -14.42
N LEU A 308 -18.92 -17.37 -14.01
CA LEU A 308 -17.89 -17.93 -14.87
C LEU A 308 -18.38 -19.28 -15.35
N GLN A 309 -19.29 -19.27 -16.33
CA GLN A 309 -19.44 -20.40 -17.25
C GLN A 309 -18.03 -20.93 -17.55
N ALA A 310 -17.87 -22.25 -17.56
CA ALA A 310 -16.76 -22.91 -18.24
C ALA A 310 -16.64 -22.29 -19.64
N ARG A 311 -15.84 -21.23 -19.76
CA ARG A 311 -15.57 -20.59 -21.02
C ARG A 311 -14.70 -21.60 -21.72
N ASP A 312 -15.21 -22.18 -22.79
CA ASP A 312 -14.40 -22.92 -23.74
C ASP A 312 -13.38 -21.94 -24.32
N TYR A 313 -12.24 -21.84 -23.65
CA TYR A 313 -11.13 -21.03 -24.10
C TYR A 313 -10.49 -21.73 -25.28
N GLU A 314 -10.41 -21.04 -26.40
CA GLU A 314 -9.71 -21.55 -27.56
C GLU A 314 -8.22 -21.74 -27.26
N ALA A 315 -7.62 -22.75 -27.90
CA ALA A 315 -6.19 -22.92 -27.96
C ALA A 315 -5.61 -22.02 -29.05
N TRP A 316 -4.61 -21.21 -28.71
CA TRP A 316 -3.95 -20.30 -29.64
C TRP A 316 -2.47 -20.66 -29.74
N ASP A 317 -2.00 -20.80 -30.98
CA ASP A 317 -0.59 -20.94 -31.32
C ASP A 317 0.09 -19.56 -31.42
N LEU A 318 1.41 -19.57 -31.62
CA LEU A 318 2.21 -18.34 -31.76
C LEU A 318 1.73 -17.46 -32.92
N ARG A 319 1.26 -18.07 -34.04
CA ARG A 319 0.77 -17.33 -35.21
C ARG A 319 -0.48 -16.53 -34.89
N ARG A 320 -1.47 -17.18 -34.26
CA ARG A 320 -2.73 -16.55 -33.87
C ARG A 320 -2.50 -15.45 -32.84
N LEU A 321 -1.65 -15.69 -31.84
CA LEU A 321 -1.25 -14.69 -30.86
C LEU A 321 -0.59 -13.47 -31.51
N ASN A 322 0.34 -13.69 -32.46
CA ASN A 322 1.02 -12.62 -33.17
C ASN A 322 0.05 -11.75 -33.97
N CYS A 323 -0.88 -12.38 -34.71
CA CYS A 323 -1.93 -11.69 -35.46
C CYS A 323 -2.83 -10.86 -34.54
N TYR A 324 -3.26 -11.40 -33.40
CA TYR A 324 -4.10 -10.70 -32.45
C TYR A 324 -3.42 -9.43 -31.91
N VAL A 325 -2.16 -9.55 -31.48
CA VAL A 325 -1.41 -8.43 -30.90
C VAL A 325 -1.13 -7.34 -31.94
N LEU A 326 -0.79 -7.71 -33.18
CA LEU A 326 -0.54 -6.75 -34.27
C LEU A 326 -1.81 -6.04 -34.73
N ASN A 327 -2.85 -6.80 -35.05
CA ASN A 327 -4.06 -6.27 -35.69
C ASN A 327 -4.89 -5.43 -34.71
N GLU A 328 -5.02 -5.89 -33.47
CA GLU A 328 -5.82 -5.19 -32.46
C GLU A 328 -5.00 -4.23 -31.59
N ARG A 329 -3.68 -4.14 -31.81
CA ARG A 329 -2.74 -3.32 -31.01
C ARG A 329 -2.85 -3.60 -29.51
N ARG A 330 -2.95 -4.88 -29.15
CA ARG A 330 -3.16 -5.34 -27.78
C ARG A 330 -1.84 -5.49 -27.02
N LYS A 331 -1.93 -5.52 -25.70
CA LYS A 331 -0.85 -5.87 -24.79
C LYS A 331 -1.25 -7.13 -24.04
N VAL A 332 -0.46 -8.17 -24.23
CA VAL A 332 -0.77 -9.52 -23.77
C VAL A 332 0.42 -10.07 -23.00
N VAL A 333 0.14 -10.76 -21.91
CA VAL A 333 1.13 -11.48 -21.10
C VAL A 333 0.76 -12.95 -21.02
N LEU A 334 1.77 -13.81 -20.87
CA LEU A 334 1.59 -15.24 -20.65
C LEU A 334 1.73 -15.53 -19.14
N ILE A 335 0.70 -16.12 -18.53
CA ILE A 335 0.68 -16.50 -17.11
C ILE A 335 -0.02 -17.87 -16.99
N ASP A 336 0.66 -18.84 -16.42
CA ASP A 336 0.26 -20.22 -16.16
C ASP A 336 -0.25 -20.92 -17.44
N GLY A 337 0.42 -20.66 -18.57
CA GLY A 337 0.01 -21.16 -19.89
C GLY A 337 -1.21 -20.45 -20.49
N TRP A 338 -1.72 -19.38 -19.85
CA TRP A 338 -2.84 -18.59 -20.34
C TRP A 338 -2.41 -17.29 -20.98
N ILE A 339 -3.05 -16.98 -22.11
CA ILE A 339 -2.94 -15.71 -22.79
C ILE A 339 -3.87 -14.71 -22.09
N VAL A 340 -3.32 -13.65 -21.51
CA VAL A 340 -4.04 -12.66 -20.72
C VAL A 340 -3.96 -11.29 -21.39
N ASP A 341 -5.11 -10.75 -21.82
CA ASP A 341 -5.18 -9.39 -22.39
C ASP A 341 -5.22 -8.36 -21.26
N VAL A 342 -4.09 -7.68 -21.06
CA VAL A 342 -3.92 -6.67 -20.03
C VAL A 342 -4.16 -5.25 -20.55
N THR A 343 -4.45 -5.06 -21.84
CA THR A 343 -4.52 -3.73 -22.50
C THR A 343 -5.35 -2.72 -21.72
N LYS A 344 -6.56 -3.08 -21.30
CA LYS A 344 -7.46 -2.19 -20.53
C LYS A 344 -7.03 -2.07 -19.07
N TYR A 345 -6.45 -3.15 -18.52
CA TYR A 345 -6.08 -3.24 -17.11
C TYR A 345 -4.77 -2.51 -16.78
N MET A 346 -3.88 -2.31 -17.75
CA MET A 346 -2.59 -1.63 -17.55
C MET A 346 -2.75 -0.27 -16.82
N SER A 347 -3.77 0.50 -17.16
CA SER A 347 -4.03 1.81 -16.54
C SER A 347 -4.50 1.73 -15.08
N GLU A 348 -5.05 0.58 -14.69
CA GLU A 348 -5.56 0.27 -13.36
C GLU A 348 -4.56 -0.53 -12.52
N HIS A 349 -3.53 -1.10 -13.15
CA HIS A 349 -2.61 -2.01 -12.48
C HIS A 349 -1.89 -1.32 -11.30
N PRO A 350 -1.95 -1.93 -10.11
CA PRO A 350 -1.32 -1.40 -8.91
C PRO A 350 0.16 -1.02 -9.02
N GLY A 351 0.96 -1.90 -9.63
CA GLY A 351 2.40 -1.70 -9.81
C GLY A 351 2.78 -0.74 -10.94
N GLY A 352 1.81 -0.04 -11.54
CA GLY A 352 2.04 0.82 -12.71
C GLY A 352 2.20 0.04 -14.01
N THR A 353 2.43 0.78 -15.11
CA THR A 353 2.47 0.24 -16.47
C THR A 353 3.85 -0.25 -16.90
N ALA A 354 4.92 0.20 -16.24
CA ALA A 354 6.30 -0.07 -16.63
C ALA A 354 6.64 -1.57 -16.65
N LEU A 355 6.10 -2.33 -15.69
CA LEU A 355 6.32 -3.77 -15.57
C LEU A 355 5.81 -4.56 -16.77
N PHE A 356 4.72 -4.13 -17.40
CA PHE A 356 4.21 -4.81 -18.59
C PHE A 356 5.15 -4.67 -19.77
N GLY A 357 5.99 -3.63 -19.85
CA GLY A 357 6.95 -3.48 -20.96
C GLY A 357 7.98 -4.62 -21.05
N GLN A 358 8.26 -5.28 -19.92
CA GLN A 358 9.18 -6.41 -19.83
C GLN A 358 8.50 -7.72 -20.23
N TYR A 359 7.31 -7.99 -19.67
CA TYR A 359 6.61 -9.27 -19.83
C TYR A 359 5.57 -9.31 -20.97
N SER A 360 5.27 -8.17 -21.60
CA SER A 360 4.34 -8.17 -22.74
C SER A 360 4.95 -8.88 -23.94
N PHE A 361 4.15 -9.71 -24.59
CA PHE A 361 4.49 -10.31 -25.88
C PHE A 361 4.87 -9.21 -26.88
N ARG A 362 6.00 -9.41 -27.57
CA ARG A 362 6.49 -8.54 -28.63
C ARG A 362 6.20 -9.20 -29.97
N PRO A 363 5.31 -8.62 -30.78
CA PRO A 363 4.97 -9.25 -32.04
C PRO A 363 6.12 -9.17 -33.05
N VAL A 364 6.20 -10.18 -33.91
CA VAL A 364 7.14 -10.24 -35.04
C VAL A 364 6.47 -9.65 -36.28
N LEU A 365 7.15 -8.71 -36.94
CA LEU A 365 6.71 -8.15 -38.22
C LEU A 365 7.23 -9.02 -39.37
N GLY A 366 6.33 -9.62 -40.15
CA GLY A 366 6.68 -10.52 -41.27
C GLY A 366 6.47 -12.00 -40.93
N ASP A 367 7.11 -12.89 -41.71
CA ASP A 367 7.02 -14.33 -41.49
C ASP A 367 7.71 -14.74 -40.17
N ILE A 368 7.03 -15.54 -39.36
CA ILE A 368 7.57 -16.05 -38.10
C ILE A 368 8.67 -17.07 -38.43
N PRO A 369 9.94 -16.83 -38.06
CA PRO A 369 11.04 -17.75 -38.35
C PRO A 369 10.80 -19.14 -37.75
N THR A 370 11.26 -20.19 -38.41
CA THR A 370 11.20 -21.59 -37.92
C THR A 370 11.96 -21.80 -36.61
N ASP A 371 12.93 -20.94 -36.28
CA ASP A 371 13.66 -20.94 -35.01
C ASP A 371 12.90 -20.10 -33.96
N ALA A 372 11.68 -20.54 -33.63
CA ALA A 372 10.68 -19.78 -32.87
C ALA A 372 11.03 -19.56 -31.38
N GLU A 373 12.05 -20.23 -30.82
CA GLU A 373 12.41 -20.15 -29.39
C GLU A 373 12.76 -18.73 -28.92
N LYS A 374 13.33 -17.88 -29.78
CA LYS A 374 13.69 -16.50 -29.43
C LYS A 374 12.50 -15.51 -29.44
N ASN A 375 11.35 -15.94 -29.95
CA ASN A 375 10.14 -15.11 -30.08
C ASN A 375 8.97 -15.60 -29.20
N LEU A 376 9.20 -16.60 -28.35
CA LEU A 376 8.20 -17.04 -27.39
C LEU A 376 7.84 -15.90 -26.43
N PRO A 377 6.55 -15.76 -26.03
CA PRO A 377 6.17 -14.82 -24.99
C PRO A 377 7.00 -15.11 -23.74
N GLN A 378 7.64 -14.07 -23.18
CA GLN A 378 8.30 -14.23 -21.89
C GLN A 378 7.24 -14.60 -20.85
N ASP A 379 7.38 -15.78 -20.26
CA ASP A 379 6.50 -16.23 -19.21
C ASP A 379 6.61 -15.31 -17.99
N ALA A 380 5.47 -14.77 -17.55
CA ALA A 380 5.38 -13.88 -16.40
C ALA A 380 5.10 -14.63 -15.09
N ASN A 381 5.09 -15.97 -15.10
CA ASN A 381 4.84 -16.81 -13.92
C ASN A 381 5.70 -16.46 -12.72
N TRP A 382 7.02 -16.40 -12.90
CA TRP A 382 7.92 -16.02 -11.82
C TRP A 382 7.58 -14.64 -11.25
N ALA A 383 7.23 -13.67 -12.10
CA ALA A 383 6.89 -12.32 -11.64
C ALA A 383 5.54 -12.26 -10.94
N PHE A 384 4.58 -13.09 -11.37
CA PHE A 384 3.21 -13.13 -10.88
C PHE A 384 3.05 -13.97 -9.60
N ASN A 385 3.83 -15.04 -9.45
CA ASN A 385 3.73 -16.03 -8.38
C ASN A 385 4.85 -15.88 -7.32
N GLY A 386 5.15 -14.65 -6.90
CA GLY A 386 5.99 -14.38 -5.72
C GLY A 386 7.46 -14.01 -5.99
N GLY A 387 7.98 -14.24 -7.20
CA GLY A 387 9.34 -13.84 -7.55
C GLY A 387 9.51 -12.33 -7.62
N MET A 388 8.55 -11.65 -8.24
CA MET A 388 8.46 -10.19 -8.17
C MET A 388 7.35 -9.74 -7.24
N ASN A 389 6.13 -10.25 -7.40
CA ASN A 389 4.92 -9.89 -6.66
C ASN A 389 4.26 -11.17 -6.15
N ASN A 390 3.87 -11.25 -4.88
CA ASN A 390 2.93 -12.29 -4.47
C ASN A 390 1.51 -11.73 -4.59
N HIS A 391 0.84 -11.97 -5.72
CA HIS A 391 -0.48 -11.41 -5.98
C HIS A 391 -1.55 -12.01 -5.08
N THR A 392 -2.43 -11.16 -4.55
CA THR A 392 -3.57 -11.57 -3.71
C THR A 392 -4.57 -12.42 -4.47
N ARG A 393 -5.43 -13.17 -3.76
CA ARG A 393 -6.56 -13.93 -4.31
C ARG A 393 -7.44 -13.06 -5.21
N THR A 394 -7.71 -11.81 -4.82
CA THR A 394 -8.47 -10.86 -5.64
C THR A 394 -7.75 -10.53 -6.95
N ALA A 395 -6.43 -10.32 -6.92
CA ALA A 395 -5.62 -10.09 -8.11
C ALA A 395 -5.54 -11.34 -9.01
N ARG A 396 -5.43 -12.54 -8.43
CA ARG A 396 -5.49 -13.82 -9.17
C ARG A 396 -6.86 -14.02 -9.85
N ALA A 397 -7.95 -13.79 -9.13
CA ALA A 397 -9.30 -13.83 -9.71
C ALA A 397 -9.48 -12.79 -10.84
N ARG A 398 -8.90 -11.60 -10.68
CA ARG A 398 -8.90 -10.58 -11.73
C ARG A 398 -8.12 -11.03 -12.95
N MET A 399 -6.93 -11.61 -12.77
CA MET A 399 -6.15 -12.19 -13.86
C MET A 399 -6.96 -13.26 -14.61
N ARG A 400 -7.65 -14.16 -13.90
CA ARG A 400 -8.53 -15.18 -14.51
C ARG A 400 -9.61 -14.53 -15.40
N SER A 401 -10.20 -13.41 -14.98
CA SER A 401 -11.21 -12.68 -15.78
C SER A 401 -10.67 -12.01 -17.05
N LEU A 402 -9.34 -11.86 -17.17
CA LEU A 402 -8.65 -11.25 -18.32
C LEU A 402 -8.09 -12.31 -19.30
N ARG A 403 -8.25 -13.60 -18.99
CA ARG A 403 -7.85 -14.69 -19.89
C ARG A 403 -8.68 -14.65 -21.16
N ILE A 404 -8.02 -14.85 -22.30
CA ILE A 404 -8.67 -14.90 -23.62
C ILE A 404 -8.49 -16.24 -24.33
N ALA A 405 -7.39 -16.97 -24.07
CA ALA A 405 -7.08 -18.24 -24.71
C ALA A 405 -6.02 -19.01 -23.92
N ARG A 406 -5.89 -20.31 -24.19
CA ARG A 406 -4.76 -21.13 -23.72
C ARG A 406 -3.66 -21.12 -24.76
N PHE A 407 -2.42 -20.88 -24.33
CA PHE A 407 -1.28 -20.93 -25.25
C PHE A 407 -0.88 -22.38 -25.50
N VAL A 408 -0.60 -22.70 -26.76
CA VAL A 408 -0.06 -23.99 -27.19
C VAL A 408 1.17 -23.71 -28.04
N GLU A 409 2.29 -24.34 -27.67
CA GLU A 409 3.58 -24.18 -28.36
C GLU A 409 3.59 -24.77 -29.78
#